data_AF-K2FZV2-F1
#
_entry.id   AF-K2FZV2-F1
#
_cell.length_a   1.000
_cell.length_b   1.000
_cell.length_c   1.000
_cell.angle_alpha   90.00
_cell.angle_beta   90.00
_cell.angle_gamma   90.00
#
_symmetry.space_group_name_H-M   'P 1'
#
loop_
_entity.id
_entity.type
_entity.pdbx_description
1 polymer ?
#
loop_
_entity_poly.entity_id
_entity_poly.type
_entity_poly.pdbx_seq_one_letter_code
_entity_poly.pdbx_strand_id
1 'polypeptide(L)'
;MKKYFVYILDNWGGTLNTGITNYITKKILEHKNKTADWQVSKINLNKIVYVEEMRNIDSAVKREKQIKSWSKQWQKELIDSVNPKWLDLTEKKLPSKDSAEKNI
;
A
#
# COMPACT_ATOMS: atom_id res chain seq x y z
N MET A 1 14.40 14.41 4.87
CA MET A 1 13.99 14.10 3.48
C MET A 1 12.61 13.45 3.51
N LYS A 2 11.70 13.84 2.62
CA LYS A 2 10.36 13.22 2.52
C LYS A 2 10.46 11.92 1.72
N LYS A 3 9.91 10.83 2.25
CA LYS A 3 9.80 9.54 1.55
C LYS A 3 8.50 9.50 0.76
N TYR A 4 8.55 8.90 -0.41
CA TYR A 4 7.39 8.64 -1.25
C TYR A 4 7.27 7.14 -1.48
N PHE A 5 6.07 6.68 -1.77
CA PHE A 5 5.80 5.28 -1.96
C PHE A 5 4.92 5.09 -3.18
N VAL A 6 5.25 4.11 -4.00
CA VAL A 6 4.38 3.59 -5.06
C VAL A 6 3.73 2.33 -4.53
N TYR A 7 2.44 2.16 -4.74
CA TYR A 7 1.71 0.97 -4.26
C TYR A 7 0.80 0.42 -5.34
N ILE A 8 0.50 -0.88 -5.26
CA ILE A 8 -0.51 -1.54 -6.09
C ILE A 8 -1.61 -2.10 -5.19
N LEU A 9 -2.85 -1.74 -5.53
CA LEU A 9 -4.07 -2.26 -4.96
C LEU A 9 -4.61 -3.37 -5.85
N ASP A 10 -4.90 -4.52 -5.24
CA ASP A 10 -5.74 -5.55 -5.85
C ASP A 10 -7.19 -5.34 -5.42
N ASN A 11 -8.05 -5.00 -6.39
CA ASN A 11 -9.49 -5.00 -6.19
C ASN A 11 -10.00 -6.41 -6.46
N TRP A 12 -10.88 -6.94 -5.61
CA TRP A 12 -11.41 -8.33 -5.63
C TRP A 12 -12.05 -8.78 -6.97
N GLY A 13 -12.10 -7.92 -7.98
CA GLY A 13 -12.45 -8.21 -9.38
C GLY A 13 -11.26 -8.30 -10.36
N GLY A 14 -10.02 -8.52 -9.89
CA GLY A 14 -8.83 -8.73 -10.75
C GLY A 14 -8.31 -7.48 -11.47
N THR A 15 -8.67 -6.29 -10.96
CA THR A 15 -8.15 -5.01 -11.44
C THR A 15 -7.06 -4.52 -10.51
N LEU A 16 -5.87 -4.31 -11.06
CA LEU A 16 -4.72 -3.74 -10.35
C LEU A 16 -4.72 -2.22 -10.53
N ASN A 17 -4.71 -1.49 -9.42
CA ASN A 17 -4.62 -0.03 -9.43
C ASN A 17 -3.30 0.42 -8.81
N THR A 18 -2.53 1.21 -9.55
CA THR A 18 -1.25 1.77 -9.06
C THR A 18 -1.45 3.21 -8.61
N GLY A 19 -0.89 3.57 -7.45
CA GLY A 19 -0.92 4.93 -6.91
C GLY A 19 0.39 5.31 -6.22
N ILE A 20 0.49 6.59 -5.84
CA ILE A 20 1.60 7.12 -5.04
C ILE A 20 1.10 7.81 -3.76
N THR A 21 1.89 7.73 -2.70
CA THR A 21 1.63 8.45 -1.44
C THR A 21 2.94 8.84 -0.77
N ASN A 22 2.96 9.96 -0.06
CA ASN A 22 4.07 10.32 0.85
C ASN A 22 3.74 10.04 2.33
N TYR A 23 2.60 9.38 2.58
CA TYR A 23 2.10 9.05 3.92
C TYR A 23 1.62 7.60 3.92
N ILE A 24 2.54 6.65 4.16
CA ILE A 24 2.16 5.24 4.22
C ILE A 24 1.65 4.84 5.61
N THR A 25 2.16 5.46 6.68
CA THR A 25 1.90 4.98 8.05
C THR A 25 0.59 5.46 8.67
N LYS A 26 0.01 6.60 8.21
CA LYS A 26 -1.19 7.16 8.86
C LYS A 26 -2.50 6.81 8.15
N LYS A 27 -2.58 7.00 6.82
CA LYS A 27 -3.81 6.71 6.04
C LYS A 27 -4.15 5.23 5.87
N ILE A 28 -3.14 4.35 5.88
CA ILE A 28 -3.34 2.90 5.80
C ILE A 28 -3.88 2.35 7.15
N LEU A 29 -3.44 2.92 8.27
CA LEU A 29 -3.93 2.61 9.62
C LEU A 29 -5.29 3.27 9.90
N GLU A 30 -5.50 4.52 9.48
CA GLU A 30 -6.78 5.24 9.56
C GLU A 30 -7.87 4.58 8.69
N HIS A 31 -7.51 3.83 7.64
CA HIS A 31 -8.46 2.99 6.90
C HIS A 31 -9.09 1.88 7.76
N LYS A 32 -8.36 1.38 8.77
CA LYS A 32 -8.84 0.31 9.66
C LYS A 32 -9.56 0.86 10.89
N ASN A 33 -9.22 2.07 11.34
CA ASN A 33 -9.90 2.75 12.44
C ASN A 33 -10.88 3.80 11.88
N LYS A 34 -12.16 3.41 11.79
CA LYS A 34 -13.34 4.17 11.34
C LYS A 34 -13.55 5.55 12.01
N THR A 35 -12.62 6.49 11.85
CA THR A 35 -12.74 7.84 12.39
C THR A 35 -12.19 8.84 11.39
N ALA A 36 -13.11 9.69 10.92
CA ALA A 36 -12.96 10.84 10.04
C ALA A 36 -12.98 10.57 8.52
N ASP A 37 -13.97 11.20 7.89
CA ASP A 37 -14.21 11.42 6.47
C ASP A 37 -14.77 10.27 5.62
N TRP A 38 -16.09 10.35 5.49
CA TRP A 38 -17.05 9.66 4.62
C TRP A 38 -16.65 9.46 3.14
N GLN A 39 -15.52 10.00 2.68
CA GLN A 39 -14.97 9.77 1.33
C GLN A 39 -13.91 8.66 1.30
N VAL A 40 -13.31 8.29 2.44
CA VAL A 40 -12.28 7.24 2.55
C VAL A 40 -12.92 5.88 2.83
N SER A 41 -14.07 5.86 3.50
CA SER A 41 -14.86 4.65 3.81
C SER A 41 -15.44 3.93 2.57
N LYS A 42 -15.37 4.55 1.38
CA LYS A 42 -15.72 3.92 0.09
C LYS A 42 -14.57 3.18 -0.57
N ILE A 43 -13.35 3.21 -0.01
CA ILE A 43 -12.26 2.30 -0.37
C ILE A 43 -12.54 0.96 0.33
N ASN A 44 -13.70 0.41 0.00
CA ASN A 44 -14.13 -0.92 0.39
C ASN A 44 -13.21 -1.92 -0.34
N LEU A 45 -12.59 -2.80 0.45
CA LEU A 45 -12.13 -4.13 0.02
C LEU A 45 -10.89 -4.25 -0.89
N ASN A 46 -10.09 -3.20 -1.09
CA ASN A 46 -8.87 -3.30 -1.89
C ASN A 46 -7.65 -3.69 -1.04
N LYS A 47 -6.95 -4.78 -1.39
CA LYS A 47 -5.73 -5.24 -0.70
C LYS A 47 -4.51 -4.50 -1.23
N ILE A 48 -3.63 -3.98 -0.36
CA ILE A 48 -2.33 -3.49 -0.82
C ILE A 48 -1.41 -4.70 -0.97
N VAL A 49 -1.09 -5.05 -2.21
CA VAL A 49 -0.29 -6.25 -2.53
C VAL A 49 1.15 -5.90 -2.92
N TYR A 50 1.46 -4.63 -3.15
CA TYR A 50 2.79 -4.13 -3.49
C TYR A 50 3.04 -2.75 -2.90
N VAL A 51 4.26 -2.51 -2.40
CA VAL A 51 4.76 -1.21 -1.96
C VAL A 51 6.24 -1.06 -2.32
N GLU A 52 6.62 0.07 -2.89
CA GLU A 52 8.01 0.44 -3.21
C GLU A 52 8.33 1.83 -2.64
N GLU A 53 9.44 1.97 -1.91
CA GLU A 53 9.90 3.26 -1.38
C GLU A 53 10.74 4.02 -2.43
N MET A 54 10.43 5.31 -2.58
CA MET A 54 11.06 6.23 -3.54
C MET A 54 11.65 7.43 -2.81
N ARG A 55 12.84 7.85 -3.27
CA ARG A 55 13.64 8.92 -2.63
C ARG A 55 13.05 10.33 -2.80
N ASN A 56 12.22 10.55 -3.82
CA ASN A 56 11.58 11.83 -4.11
C ASN A 56 10.29 11.63 -4.93
N ILE A 57 9.50 12.69 -5.07
CA ILE A 57 8.21 12.66 -5.78
C ILE A 57 8.37 12.37 -7.27
N ASP A 58 9.38 12.93 -7.92
CA ASP A 58 9.57 12.78 -9.37
C ASP A 58 9.88 11.33 -9.75
N SER A 59 10.71 10.66 -8.95
CA SER A 59 10.98 9.23 -9.10
C SER A 59 9.71 8.42 -8.87
N ALA A 60 8.90 8.76 -7.86
CA ALA A 60 7.63 8.07 -7.60
C ALA A 60 6.63 8.24 -8.76
N VAL A 61 6.48 9.44 -9.31
CA VAL A 61 5.61 9.72 -10.46
C VAL A 61 6.07 8.98 -11.70
N LYS A 62 7.39 8.96 -11.97
CA LYS A 62 7.95 8.20 -13.11
C LYS A 62 7.68 6.71 -12.95
N ARG A 63 7.88 6.16 -11.75
CA ARG A 63 7.66 4.76 -11.45
C ARG A 63 6.19 4.37 -11.53
N GLU A 64 5.28 5.21 -11.03
CA GLU A 64 3.83 5.02 -11.17
C GLU A 64 3.42 4.96 -12.64
N LYS A 65 3.86 5.93 -13.46
CA LYS A 65 3.59 5.95 -14.90
C LYS A 65 4.15 4.71 -15.60
N GLN A 66 5.36 4.29 -15.23
CA GLN A 66 5.98 3.08 -15.76
C GLN A 66 5.12 1.85 -15.48
N ILE A 67 4.73 1.62 -14.22
CA ILE A 67 3.91 0.46 -13.84
C ILE A 67 2.53 0.52 -14.52
N LYS A 68 1.90 1.70 -14.61
CA LYS A 68 0.61 1.88 -15.32
C LYS A 68 0.69 1.57 -16.81
N SER A 69 1.86 1.74 -17.44
CA SER A 69 2.08 1.42 -18.86
C SER A 69 2.32 -0.07 -19.13
N TRP A 70 2.56 -0.87 -18.09
CA TRP A 70 2.84 -2.29 -18.23
C TRP A 70 1.60 -3.12 -18.52
N SER A 71 1.82 -4.29 -19.14
CA SER A 71 0.79 -5.31 -19.24
C SER A 71 0.37 -5.79 -17.84
N LYS A 72 -0.86 -6.28 -17.70
CA LYS A 72 -1.31 -6.91 -16.45
C LYS A 72 -0.38 -8.04 -15.99
N GLN A 73 0.23 -8.76 -16.93
CA GLN A 73 1.14 -9.87 -16.63
C GLN A 73 2.41 -9.38 -15.93
N TRP A 74 3.04 -8.32 -16.43
CA TRP A 74 4.24 -7.75 -15.80
C TRP A 74 3.95 -7.13 -14.44
N GLN A 75 2.76 -6.54 -14.25
CA GLN A 75 2.34 -6.07 -12.93
C GLN A 75 2.19 -7.23 -11.94
N LYS A 76 1.64 -8.37 -12.38
CA LYS A 76 1.56 -9.59 -11.57
C LYS A 76 2.94 -10.14 -11.22
N GLU A 77 3.83 -10.26 -12.19
CA GLU A 77 5.21 -10.71 -11.97
C GLU A 77 5.96 -9.80 -10.98
N LEU A 78 5.75 -8.49 -11.07
CA LEU A 78 6.28 -7.54 -10.10
C LEU A 78 5.76 -7.83 -8.69
N ILE A 79 4.44 -8.04 -8.54
CA ILE A 79 3.82 -8.40 -7.26
C ILE A 79 4.37 -9.73 -6.77
N ASP A 80 4.41 -10.77 -7.61
CA ASP A 80 4.87 -12.11 -7.28
C ASP A 80 6.33 -12.12 -6.81
N SER A 81 7.17 -11.25 -7.36
CA SER A 81 8.58 -11.14 -6.97
C SER A 81 8.79 -10.72 -5.51
N VAL A 82 7.82 -10.02 -4.89
CA VAL A 82 7.93 -9.50 -3.51
C VAL A 82 6.85 -10.00 -2.57
N ASN A 83 5.71 -10.43 -3.11
CA ASN A 83 4.53 -10.90 -2.38
C ASN A 83 3.85 -12.06 -3.14
N PRO A 84 4.51 -13.22 -3.27
CA PRO A 84 4.01 -14.36 -4.04
C PRO A 84 2.69 -14.94 -3.49
N LYS A 85 2.36 -14.63 -2.23
CA LYS A 85 1.10 -15.05 -1.59
C LYS A 85 -0.02 -14.01 -1.72
N TRP A 86 0.25 -12.87 -2.36
CA TRP A 86 -0.71 -11.78 -2.54
C TRP A 86 -1.39 -11.36 -1.22
N LEU A 87 -0.60 -11.38 -0.13
CA LEU A 87 -1.09 -11.01 1.18
C LEU A 87 -1.33 -9.51 1.23
N ASP A 88 -2.32 -9.09 1.99
CA ASP A 88 -2.51 -7.67 2.28
C ASP A 88 -1.36 -7.19 3.17
N LEU A 89 -0.48 -6.36 2.60
CA LEU A 89 0.69 -5.80 3.28
C LEU A 89 0.31 -4.84 4.42
N THR A 90 -0.97 -4.46 4.53
CA THR A 90 -1.52 -3.66 5.63
C THR A 90 -1.94 -4.50 6.83
N GLU A 91 -2.05 -5.82 6.69
CA GLU A 91 -2.45 -6.75 7.76
C GLU A 91 -1.28 -7.20 8.62
N LYS A 92 -0.04 -6.95 8.17
CA LYS A 92 1.12 -7.12 9.03
C LYS A 92 1.03 -6.08 10.14
N LYS A 93 0.66 -6.52 11.35
CA LYS A 93 0.88 -5.78 12.60
C LYS A 93 2.33 -5.26 12.57
N LEU A 94 2.52 -3.98 12.27
CA LEU A 94 3.62 -3.26 12.89
C LEU A 94 3.42 -3.50 14.38
N PRO A 95 4.46 -3.92 15.14
CA PRO A 95 4.31 -4.15 16.56
C PRO A 95 3.67 -2.91 17.17
N SER A 96 2.40 -3.05 17.56
CA SER A 96 1.70 -2.03 18.31
C SER A 96 2.50 -1.84 19.59
N LYS A 97 2.75 -0.59 19.93
CA LYS A 97 3.58 -0.18 21.07
C LYS A 97 2.90 -0.45 22.43
N ASP A 98 2.18 -1.57 22.55
CA ASP A 98 1.33 -1.96 23.68
C ASP A 98 1.75 -3.32 24.26
N SER A 99 3.05 -3.61 24.32
CA SER A 99 3.55 -4.79 25.05
C SER A 99 4.75 -4.46 25.94
N ALA A 100 5.02 -3.19 26.20
CA ALA A 100 5.93 -2.76 27.23
C ALA A 100 5.14 -1.96 28.27
N GLU A 101 4.38 -2.64 29.13
CA GLU A 101 3.96 -2.19 30.47
C GLU A 101 2.97 -3.19 31.10
N LYS A 102 3.34 -4.48 31.13
CA LYS A 102 2.81 -5.42 32.13
C LYS A 102 3.86 -6.49 32.38
N ASN A 103 4.85 -6.14 33.20
CA ASN A 103 5.60 -7.04 34.09
C ASN A 103 6.79 -6.27 34.68
N ILE A 104 6.55 -5.64 35.84
CA ILE A 104 7.30 -5.67 37.11
C ILE A 104 6.81 -4.49 37.93
#